data_AF-A0A7S0AUJ0-F1
#
_entry.id   AF-A0A7S0AUJ0-F1
#
_cell.length_a   1.000
_cell.length_b   1.000
_cell.length_c   1.000
_cell.angle_alpha   90.00
_cell.angle_beta   90.00
_cell.angle_gamma   90.00
#
_symmetry.space_group_name_H-M   'P 1'
#
loop_
_entity.id
_entity.type
_entity.pdbx_description
1 polymer ?
#
loop_
_entity_poly.entity_id
_entity_poly.type
_entity_poly.pdbx_seq_one_letter_code
_entity_poly.pdbx_strand_id
1 'polypeptide(L)'
;TMSSSTEPTPMTKVLIFGGKTGWIGGLMGELVNKEEGMECFLAESRIENRADVEAELDKIKPSHVLMSAGITGRPNIDWCEDHKPETIRVNVIGTLNV
;
A
#
# COMPACT_ATOMS: atom_id res chain seq x y z
N THR A 1 -21.05 -10.76 21.96
CA THR A 1 -20.26 -9.67 22.55
C THR A 1 -18.79 -9.96 22.29
N MET A 2 -18.22 -9.42 21.21
CA MET A 2 -16.77 -9.56 20.99
C MET A 2 -16.07 -8.50 21.83
N SER A 3 -15.46 -8.95 22.93
CA SER A 3 -14.52 -8.15 23.71
C SER A 3 -13.27 -7.95 22.86
N SER A 4 -13.18 -6.81 22.17
CA SER A 4 -11.95 -6.39 21.51
C SER A 4 -10.92 -6.07 22.60
N SER A 5 -9.82 -6.82 22.61
CA SER A 5 -8.62 -6.47 23.36
C SER A 5 -8.11 -5.11 22.91
N THR A 6 -7.76 -4.26 23.86
CA THR A 6 -7.32 -2.86 23.66
C THR A 6 -5.85 -2.72 23.22
N GLU A 7 -5.12 -3.83 23.13
CA GLU A 7 -3.72 -3.83 22.71
C GLU A 7 -3.62 -3.84 21.17
N PRO A 8 -2.79 -2.96 20.56
CA PRO A 8 -2.58 -2.96 19.12
C PRO A 8 -1.95 -4.29 18.68
N THR A 9 -2.42 -4.81 17.54
CA THR A 9 -1.88 -6.06 16.99
C THR A 9 -0.40 -5.87 16.65
N PRO A 10 0.50 -6.79 17.05
CA PRO A 10 1.92 -6.66 16.71
C PRO A 10 2.14 -6.66 15.19
N MET A 11 2.98 -5.74 14.71
CA MET A 11 3.40 -5.69 13.32
C MET A 11 4.46 -6.76 13.07
N THR A 12 4.08 -7.83 12.38
CA THR A 12 4.93 -9.01 12.16
C THR A 12 5.09 -9.36 10.68
N LYS A 13 4.10 -8.98 9.87
CA LYS A 13 4.06 -9.22 8.43
C LYS A 13 3.44 -8.02 7.72
N VAL A 14 4.22 -7.32 6.90
CA VAL A 14 3.86 -6.03 6.32
C VAL A 14 3.82 -6.13 4.80
N LEU A 15 2.68 -5.74 4.20
CA LEU A 15 2.55 -5.58 2.76
C LEU A 15 2.52 -4.09 2.40
N ILE A 16 3.43 -3.66 1.52
CA ILE A 16 3.61 -2.25 1.14
C ILE A 16 3.19 -2.03 -0.30
N PHE A 17 2.08 -1.33 -0.51
CA PHE A 17 1.67 -0.85 -1.83
C PHE A 17 2.48 0.38 -2.21
N GLY A 18 2.94 0.44 -3.46
CA GLY A 18 3.82 1.52 -3.94
C GLY A 18 5.28 1.37 -3.51
N GLY A 19 5.63 0.25 -2.85
CA GLY A 19 6.99 -0.01 -2.36
C GLY A 19 8.05 -0.23 -3.44
N LYS A 20 7.65 -0.73 -4.62
CA LYS A 20 8.59 -1.07 -5.70
C LYS A 20 9.13 0.12 -6.48
N THR A 21 8.29 1.15 -6.64
CA THR A 21 8.58 2.28 -7.54
C THR A 21 8.41 3.64 -6.86
N GLY A 22 7.74 3.69 -5.72
CA GLY A 22 7.49 4.91 -4.98
C GLY A 22 8.64 5.22 -4.03
N TRP A 23 8.97 6.50 -3.90
CA TRP A 23 10.05 6.96 -3.03
C TRP A 23 9.76 6.65 -1.55
N ILE A 24 8.58 7.04 -1.06
CA ILE A 24 8.17 6.77 0.33
C ILE A 24 8.02 5.26 0.57
N GLY A 25 7.37 4.54 -0.35
CA GLY A 25 7.18 3.10 -0.21
C GLY A 25 8.50 2.32 -0.15
N GLY A 26 9.50 2.71 -0.94
CA GLY A 26 10.84 2.13 -0.90
C GLY A 26 11.53 2.36 0.45
N LEU A 27 11.48 3.59 0.96
CA LEU A 27 12.03 3.93 2.28
C LEU A 27 11.33 3.14 3.42
N MET A 28 10.01 2.98 3.35
CA MET A 28 9.28 2.15 4.33
C MET A 28 9.73 0.69 4.27
N GLY A 29 9.94 0.15 3.07
CA GLY A 29 10.47 -1.21 2.90
C GLY A 29 11.87 -1.37 3.51
N GLU A 30 12.75 -0.38 3.37
CA GLU A 30 14.07 -0.40 4.00
C GLU A 30 13.99 -0.35 5.53
N LEU A 31 13.05 0.41 6.10
CA LEU A 31 12.86 0.50 7.54
C LEU A 31 12.30 -0.81 8.11
N VAL A 32 11.24 -1.36 7.51
CA VAL A 32 10.64 -2.63 7.97
C VAL A 32 11.65 -3.77 7.92
N ASN A 33 12.47 -3.86 6.87
CA ASN A 33 13.49 -4.91 6.75
C ASN A 33 14.62 -4.81 7.80
N LYS A 34 14.78 -3.68 8.48
CA LYS A 34 15.77 -3.51 9.56
C LYS A 34 15.24 -3.94 10.93
N GLU A 35 13.93 -4.07 11.07
CA GLU A 35 13.29 -4.44 12.33
C GLU A 35 13.26 -5.96 12.51
N GLU A 36 13.69 -6.43 13.68
CA GLU A 36 13.62 -7.85 14.01
C GLU A 36 12.17 -8.29 14.23
N GLY A 37 11.82 -9.47 13.71
CA GLY A 37 10.46 -10.02 13.85
C GLY A 37 9.43 -9.47 12.87
N MET A 38 9.85 -8.67 11.88
CA MET A 38 9.00 -8.19 10.79
C MET A 38 9.38 -8.81 9.44
N GLU A 39 8.40 -9.37 8.73
CA GLU A 39 8.54 -9.77 7.33
C GLU A 39 8.00 -8.64 6.42
N CYS A 40 8.79 -8.20 5.43
CA CYS A 40 8.39 -7.15 4.49
C CYS A 40 8.08 -7.72 3.09
N PHE A 41 6.92 -7.33 2.54
CA PHE A 41 6.50 -7.64 1.17
C PHE A 41 6.20 -6.35 0.42
N LEU A 42 6.73 -6.20 -0.80
CA LEU A 42 6.38 -5.09 -1.68
C LEU A 42 5.33 -5.60 -2.68
N ALA A 43 4.16 -4.96 -2.70
CA ALA A 43 3.04 -5.41 -3.52
C ALA A 43 3.40 -5.40 -5.02
N GLU A 44 2.95 -6.43 -5.73
CA GLU A 44 3.00 -6.54 -7.20
C GLU A 44 1.79 -5.89 -7.85
N SER A 45 0.63 -5.97 -7.19
CA SER A 45 -0.64 -5.54 -7.77
C SER A 45 -0.73 -4.02 -7.93
N ARG A 46 -1.45 -3.60 -8.97
CA ARG A 46 -1.88 -2.21 -9.14
C ARG A 46 -3.13 -1.99 -8.29
N ILE A 47 -3.13 -0.96 -7.47
CA ILE A 47 -4.20 -0.70 -6.48
C ILE A 47 -5.57 -0.48 -7.15
N GLU A 48 -5.59 0.02 -8.38
CA GLU A 48 -6.81 0.19 -9.17
C GLU A 48 -7.38 -1.12 -9.73
N ASN A 49 -6.65 -2.25 -9.65
CA ASN A 49 -7.14 -3.58 -9.98
C ASN A 49 -7.55 -4.36 -8.71
N ARG A 50 -8.82 -4.22 -8.33
CA ARG A 50 -9.39 -4.84 -7.12
C ARG A 50 -9.14 -6.35 -7.01
N ALA A 51 -9.28 -7.09 -8.10
CA ALA A 51 -9.14 -8.56 -8.06
C ALA A 51 -7.70 -9.00 -7.76
N ASP A 52 -6.72 -8.26 -8.29
CA ASP A 52 -5.30 -8.55 -8.02
C ASP A 52 -4.94 -8.19 -6.57
N VAL A 53 -5.46 -7.06 -6.07
CA VAL A 53 -5.29 -6.64 -4.67
C VAL A 53 -5.86 -7.68 -3.72
N GLU A 54 -7.09 -8.14 -3.97
CA GLU A 54 -7.77 -9.18 -3.18
C GLU A 54 -6.95 -10.49 -3.16
N ALA A 55 -6.52 -10.97 -4.33
CA ALA A 55 -5.71 -12.17 -4.45
C ALA A 55 -4.34 -12.05 -3.73
N GLU A 56 -3.71 -10.87 -3.79
CA GLU A 56 -2.44 -10.62 -3.12
C GLU A 56 -2.59 -10.55 -1.60
N LEU A 57 -3.65 -9.91 -1.09
CA LEU A 57 -4.00 -9.90 0.33
C LEU A 57 -4.27 -11.32 0.85
N ASP A 58 -5.03 -12.13 0.12
CA ASP A 58 -5.33 -13.52 0.51
C ASP A 58 -4.09 -14.43 0.49
N LYS A 59 -3.18 -14.19 -0.46
CA LYS A 59 -1.91 -14.93 -0.57
C LYS A 59 -0.94 -14.57 0.56
N ILE A 60 -0.76 -13.27 0.83
CA ILE A 60 0.25 -12.79 1.77
C ILE A 60 -0.25 -12.86 3.22
N LYS A 61 -1.54 -12.58 3.45
CA LYS A 61 -2.17 -12.47 4.77
C LYS A 61 -1.36 -11.55 5.71
N PRO A 62 -1.17 -10.28 5.34
CA PRO A 62 -0.36 -9.37 6.13
C PRO A 62 -1.04 -9.09 7.48
N SER A 63 -0.22 -8.87 8.52
CA SER A 63 -0.68 -8.28 9.78
C SER A 63 -1.06 -6.81 9.61
N HIS A 64 -0.34 -6.11 8.72
CA HIS A 64 -0.49 -4.69 8.46
C HIS A 64 -0.24 -4.39 6.99
N VAL A 65 -0.99 -3.44 6.46
CA VAL A 65 -0.79 -2.90 5.11
C VAL A 65 -0.28 -1.47 5.24
N LEU A 66 0.76 -1.14 4.48
CA LEU A 66 1.22 0.24 4.31
C LEU A 66 0.89 0.70 2.90
N MET A 67 -0.04 1.65 2.80
CA MET A 67 -0.49 2.20 1.53
C MET A 67 0.35 3.42 1.16
N SER A 68 1.35 3.23 0.31
CA SER A 68 2.24 4.29 -0.21
C SER A 68 2.13 4.46 -1.73
N ALA A 69 1.15 3.81 -2.36
CA ALA A 69 0.87 3.95 -3.77
C ALA A 69 0.06 5.23 -4.04
N GLY A 70 0.41 5.92 -5.12
CA GLY A 70 -0.28 7.10 -5.60
C GLY A 70 0.45 7.67 -6.81
N ILE A 71 -0.25 8.46 -7.60
CA ILE A 71 0.35 9.25 -8.67
C ILE A 71 0.33 10.72 -8.28
N THR A 72 1.49 11.35 -8.43
CA THR A 72 1.66 12.80 -8.32
C THR A 72 1.91 13.44 -9.69
N GLY A 73 1.99 12.63 -10.75
CA GLY A 73 2.45 13.07 -12.08
C GLY A 73 3.93 13.45 -12.14
N ARG A 74 4.40 13.80 -13.33
CA ARG A 74 5.74 14.36 -13.57
C ARG A 74 5.63 15.69 -14.34
N PRO A 75 6.41 16.73 -13.99
CA PRO A 75 7.40 16.76 -12.91
C PRO A 75 6.80 16.99 -11.51
N ASN A 76 5.53 17.38 -11.38
CA ASN A 76 4.88 17.74 -10.12
C ASN A 76 3.36 17.48 -10.16
N ILE A 77 2.67 17.84 -9.06
CA ILE A 77 1.23 17.61 -8.84
C ILE A 77 0.32 18.31 -9.85
N ASP A 78 0.78 19.38 -10.50
CA ASP A 78 -0.02 20.14 -11.48
C ASP A 78 -0.43 19.24 -12.67
N TRP A 79 0.36 18.20 -12.96
CA TRP A 79 0.02 17.18 -13.96
C TRP A 79 -1.37 16.57 -13.73
N CYS A 80 -1.79 16.42 -12.47
CA CYS A 80 -3.08 15.82 -12.12
C CYS A 80 -4.27 16.67 -12.59
N GLU A 81 -4.07 17.99 -12.79
CA GLU A 81 -5.12 18.88 -13.27
C GLU A 81 -5.54 18.58 -14.71
N ASP A 82 -4.60 18.15 -15.55
CA ASP A 82 -4.87 17.75 -16.94
C ASP A 82 -5.14 16.24 -17.08
N HIS A 83 -4.81 15.44 -16.05
CA HIS A 83 -4.93 13.97 -16.03
C HIS A 83 -5.84 13.51 -14.89
N LYS A 84 -7.01 14.16 -14.80
CA LYS A 84 -8.02 13.87 -13.76
C LYS A 84 -8.49 12.40 -13.80
N PRO A 85 -8.78 11.78 -14.96
CA PRO A 85 -9.22 10.39 -15.00
C PRO A 85 -8.19 9.42 -14.40
N GLU A 86 -6.91 9.60 -14.71
CA GLU A 86 -5.79 8.82 -14.17
C GLU A 86 -5.66 9.04 -12.67
N THR A 87 -5.73 10.31 -12.24
CA THR A 87 -5.66 10.69 -10.82
C THR A 87 -6.79 10.05 -10.02
N ILE A 88 -8.03 10.13 -10.51
CA ILE A 88 -9.19 9.51 -9.85
C ILE A 88 -9.06 7.99 -9.84
N ARG A 89 -8.62 7.38 -10.96
CA ARG A 89 -8.46 5.93 -11.05
C ARG A 89 -7.48 5.39 -10.00
N VAL A 90 -6.34 6.06 -9.82
CA VAL A 90 -5.32 5.57 -8.88
C VAL A 90 -5.57 6.08 -7.46
N ASN A 91 -5.62 7.39 -7.27
CA ASN A 91 -5.60 8.00 -5.92
C ASN A 91 -6.96 7.95 -5.21
N VAL A 92 -8.05 7.70 -5.94
CA VAL A 92 -9.39 7.53 -5.34
C VAL A 92 -9.84 6.09 -5.44
N ILE A 93 -10.09 5.58 -6.66
CA ILE A 93 -10.62 4.22 -6.85
C ILE A 93 -9.63 3.17 -6.34
N GLY A 94 -8.35 3.31 -6.68
CA GLY A 94 -7.32 2.40 -6.19
C GLY A 94 -7.16 2.43 -4.67
N THR A 95 -7.15 3.63 -4.07
CA THR A 95 -7.10 3.77 -2.61
C THR A 95 -8.30 3.13 -1.91
N LEU A 96 -9.50 3.16 -2.50
CA LEU A 96 -10.70 2.54 -1.92
C LEU A 96 -10.70 1.00 -2.01
N ASN A 97 -9.80 0.39 -2.78
CA ASN A 97 -9.66 -1.08 -2.85
C ASN A 97 -8.78 -1.66 -1.73
N VAL A 98 -7.98 -0.82 -1.06
CA VAL A 98 -6.98 -1.20 -0.04
C VAL A 98 -7.51 -0.87 1.35
#